data_AF-A0A2K1K7A2-F1
#
_entry.id   AF-A0A2K1K7A2-F1
#
_cell.length_a   1.000
_cell.length_b   1.000
_cell.length_c   1.000
_cell.angle_alpha   90.00
_cell.angle_beta   90.00
_cell.angle_gamma   90.00
#
_symmetry.space_group_name_H-M   'P 1'
#
loop_
_entity.id
_entity.type
_entity.pdbx_description
1 polymer ?
#
loop_
_entity_poly.entity_id
_entity_poly.type
_entity_poly.pdbx_seq_one_letter_code
_entity_poly.pdbx_strand_id
1 'polypeptide(L)'
;MAMFRSTLLLLPLLLLLVNSCASHGSQAHNHRVVKFGGHHFPIGQGLKASLSDNAGPWDGFKLLLDAKLGEVRAGMANLKMYLLQFGYISSADAPPAGSSFSEEFDSITQKAIQNYQRSFGLPVTGNLDLATLTQMIIPRCGREDVINGTLLMLQNGFDSVPGTQHLGVQHWSSFPGGRRWTKKNLTYAINLSTISSGVSVVDTQNTIDKAFATWQAAITLNFTRIMNIETADIRISFDALDHGDGNAFDGPLGVLAHAFAPTDGRLHFDMEEYWTIDVKTATSSGSFDLLSVAIHEIGHILGLEHSNFQDAIMYPSISPLVAKQSLHADDVAGVQALYEADPKYTGSPVTEGLGSQSGAVASWDRMRTSEGMVLVVCMFMSLLVGRSLLPVIW
;
A
#
# COMPACT_ATOMS: atom_id res chain seq x y z
N MET A 1 24.11 -73.36 32.12
CA MET A 1 22.85 -74.02 31.66
C MET A 1 22.57 -73.60 30.22
N ALA A 2 21.61 -74.24 29.53
CA ALA A 2 21.17 -74.09 28.11
C ALA A 2 21.59 -72.79 27.36
N MET A 3 22.16 -72.82 26.13
CA MET A 3 21.61 -73.28 24.82
C MET A 3 20.32 -72.51 24.41
N PHE A 4 20.03 -72.09 23.15
CA PHE A 4 20.52 -72.35 21.77
C PHE A 4 20.98 -71.00 21.09
N ARG A 5 21.85 -70.90 20.05
CA ARG A 5 21.78 -71.29 18.61
C ARG A 5 20.56 -70.68 17.86
N SER A 6 20.61 -70.16 16.61
CA SER A 6 21.54 -70.15 15.45
C SER A 6 21.51 -68.75 14.76
N THR A 7 22.46 -68.19 13.98
CA THR A 7 23.14 -68.57 12.69
C THR A 7 22.18 -68.82 11.50
N LEU A 8 22.42 -68.41 10.22
CA LEU A 8 23.64 -67.93 9.52
C LEU A 8 23.38 -67.15 8.17
N LEU A 9 24.13 -66.06 7.90
CA LEU A 9 24.80 -65.53 6.65
C LEU A 9 24.17 -65.36 5.22
N LEU A 10 24.89 -64.49 4.45
CA LEU A 10 25.05 -64.27 2.98
C LEU A 10 23.98 -63.43 2.23
N LEU A 11 24.23 -62.20 1.72
CA LEU A 11 25.16 -61.63 0.69
C LEU A 11 24.70 -61.78 -0.80
N PRO A 12 25.13 -60.90 -1.75
CA PRO A 12 24.24 -60.35 -2.78
C PRO A 12 24.64 -60.66 -4.25
N LEU A 13 23.81 -60.22 -5.20
CA LEU A 13 24.24 -59.96 -6.59
C LEU A 13 23.57 -58.68 -7.15
N LEU A 14 23.52 -58.51 -8.48
CA LEU A 14 23.79 -57.20 -9.09
C LEU A 14 23.10 -56.99 -10.46
N LEU A 15 22.88 -55.71 -10.83
CA LEU A 15 22.93 -55.11 -12.19
C LEU A 15 22.20 -55.81 -13.37
N LEU A 16 21.22 -55.12 -14.02
CA LEU A 16 21.33 -54.52 -15.38
C LEU A 16 19.99 -54.11 -16.04
N LEU A 17 20.09 -53.11 -16.94
CA LEU A 17 19.24 -52.75 -18.10
C LEU A 17 17.73 -52.53 -17.85
N VAL A 18 17.18 -51.32 -18.02
CA VAL A 18 17.01 -50.56 -19.29
C VAL A 18 16.14 -51.30 -20.31
N ASN A 19 14.95 -50.76 -20.56
CA ASN A 19 14.49 -50.59 -21.93
C ASN A 19 13.64 -49.31 -22.07
N SER A 20 13.72 -48.68 -23.24
CA SER A 20 12.97 -47.47 -23.57
C SER A 20 11.89 -47.78 -24.59
N CYS A 21 10.74 -47.12 -24.50
CA CYS A 21 9.86 -46.97 -25.64
C CYS A 21 9.21 -45.58 -25.60
N ALA A 22 9.29 -44.87 -26.72
CA ALA A 22 8.73 -43.54 -26.92
C ALA A 22 7.91 -43.53 -28.22
N SER A 23 7.32 -42.39 -28.56
CA SER A 23 6.40 -42.15 -29.69
C SER A 23 4.94 -42.59 -29.45
N HIS A 24 3.93 -41.87 -29.96
CA HIS A 24 3.88 -40.46 -30.39
C HIS A 24 2.41 -39.99 -30.31
N GLY A 25 2.14 -38.73 -29.98
CA GLY A 25 0.77 -38.22 -29.86
C GLY A 25 0.71 -36.71 -29.68
N SER A 26 0.79 -35.97 -30.78
CA SER A 26 0.79 -34.50 -30.76
C SER A 26 -0.63 -33.93 -30.85
N GLN A 27 -0.96 -32.99 -29.96
CA GLN A 27 -1.75 -31.82 -30.31
C GLN A 27 -1.07 -30.58 -29.72
N ALA A 28 -0.96 -29.52 -30.52
CA ALA A 28 -0.30 -28.27 -30.13
C ALA A 28 -1.35 -27.18 -29.89
N HIS A 29 -1.37 -26.61 -28.67
CA HIS A 29 -2.04 -25.34 -28.39
C HIS A 29 -1.00 -24.24 -28.18
N ASN A 30 -1.22 -23.11 -28.85
CA ASN A 30 -0.18 -22.13 -29.16
C ASN A 30 -0.03 -21.08 -28.04
N HIS A 31 0.60 -21.46 -26.93
CA HIS A 31 0.87 -20.55 -25.81
C HIS A 31 1.96 -19.52 -26.15
N ARG A 32 1.52 -18.33 -26.56
CA ARG A 32 2.34 -17.15 -26.77
C ARG A 32 2.91 -16.68 -25.43
N VAL A 33 4.17 -17.02 -25.14
CA VAL A 33 4.85 -16.65 -23.90
C VAL A 33 5.03 -15.12 -23.82
N VAL A 34 4.24 -14.47 -22.96
CA VAL A 34 4.47 -13.08 -22.56
C VAL A 34 5.32 -13.09 -21.29
N LYS A 35 6.59 -12.68 -21.41
CA LYS A 35 7.44 -12.43 -20.25
C LYS A 35 7.08 -11.07 -19.65
N PHE A 36 6.51 -11.06 -18.45
CA PHE A 36 6.60 -9.91 -17.55
C PHE A 36 7.85 -10.04 -16.65
N GLY A 37 8.35 -8.91 -16.14
CA GLY A 37 9.59 -8.83 -15.36
C GLY A 37 9.49 -9.61 -14.05
N GLY A 38 10.47 -10.49 -13.78
CA GLY A 38 10.43 -11.36 -12.62
C GLY A 38 11.12 -10.76 -11.39
N HIS A 39 10.35 -10.26 -10.43
CA HIS A 39 10.77 -10.19 -9.04
C HIS A 39 10.18 -11.37 -8.26
N HIS A 40 10.91 -12.48 -8.22
CA HIS A 40 10.58 -13.61 -7.35
C HIS A 40 10.89 -13.26 -5.89
N PHE A 41 9.87 -12.93 -5.11
CA PHE A 41 9.97 -13.01 -3.65
C PHE A 41 9.89 -14.49 -3.20
N PRO A 42 10.65 -14.92 -2.18
CA PRO A 42 10.74 -16.33 -1.78
C PRO A 42 9.50 -16.81 -0.99
N ILE A 43 8.45 -17.17 -1.71
CA ILE A 43 7.23 -17.78 -1.15
C ILE A 43 7.60 -19.15 -0.53
N GLY A 44 7.37 -19.32 0.78
CA GLY A 44 7.35 -20.64 1.42
C GLY A 44 7.84 -20.72 2.86
N GLN A 45 8.85 -19.93 3.26
CA GLN A 45 9.43 -20.00 4.61
C GLN A 45 9.29 -18.69 5.41
N GLY A 46 9.67 -17.54 4.86
CA GLY A 46 9.54 -16.24 5.56
C GLY A 46 8.08 -15.89 5.89
N LEU A 47 7.13 -16.23 5.01
CA LEU A 47 5.72 -15.87 5.19
C LEU A 47 5.04 -16.57 6.39
N LYS A 48 5.58 -17.69 6.89
CA LYS A 48 5.09 -18.32 8.12
C LYS A 48 5.56 -17.60 9.39
N ALA A 49 6.74 -16.98 9.36
CA ALA A 49 7.21 -16.10 10.44
C ALA A 49 6.43 -14.77 10.47
N SER A 50 6.10 -14.23 9.29
CA SER A 50 5.23 -13.05 9.15
C SER A 50 3.82 -13.23 9.75
N LEU A 51 3.40 -14.46 10.06
CA LEU A 51 2.13 -14.75 10.74
C LEU A 51 2.31 -15.09 12.23
N SER A 52 3.52 -15.40 12.71
CA SER A 52 3.77 -15.67 14.14
C SER A 52 4.09 -14.43 14.96
N ASP A 53 4.65 -13.39 14.35
CA ASP A 53 5.36 -12.36 15.11
C ASP A 53 4.50 -11.11 15.43
N ASN A 54 3.39 -10.92 14.70
CA ASN A 54 2.40 -9.88 15.00
C ASN A 54 1.33 -10.43 15.97
N ALA A 55 1.53 -10.23 17.27
CA ALA A 55 0.48 -10.42 18.28
C ALA A 55 -0.39 -9.16 18.35
N GLY A 56 -1.71 -9.28 18.15
CA GLY A 56 -2.61 -8.12 18.02
C GLY A 56 -4.06 -8.50 17.71
N PRO A 57 -4.97 -7.52 17.49
CA PRO A 57 -6.41 -7.78 17.30
C PRO A 57 -6.72 -8.78 16.17
N TRP A 58 -5.85 -8.86 15.16
CA TRP A 58 -5.99 -9.72 13.99
C TRP A 58 -5.51 -11.16 14.16
N ASP A 59 -5.03 -11.59 15.33
CA ASP A 59 -4.63 -12.99 15.57
C ASP A 59 -5.75 -13.99 15.25
N GLY A 60 -7.00 -13.64 15.56
CA GLY A 60 -8.18 -14.47 15.25
C GLY A 60 -8.37 -14.72 13.75
N PHE A 61 -7.98 -13.79 12.88
CA PHE A 61 -8.15 -13.92 11.42
C PHE A 61 -7.27 -15.04 10.86
N LYS A 62 -6.12 -15.31 11.49
CA LYS A 62 -5.19 -16.39 11.10
C LYS A 62 -5.84 -17.78 11.23
N LEU A 63 -6.86 -17.93 12.09
CA LEU A 63 -7.65 -19.17 12.28
C LEU A 63 -8.73 -19.36 11.18
N LEU A 64 -9.03 -18.31 10.42
CA LEU A 64 -10.05 -18.34 9.36
C LEU A 64 -9.48 -18.79 7.99
N LEU A 65 -8.20 -19.17 7.93
CA LEU A 65 -7.54 -19.63 6.70
C LEU A 65 -8.26 -20.82 6.06
N ASP A 66 -8.53 -20.71 4.76
CA ASP A 66 -9.28 -21.64 3.93
C ASP A 66 -10.73 -21.92 4.41
N ALA A 67 -11.33 -20.99 5.18
CA ALA A 67 -12.74 -21.04 5.53
C ALA A 67 -13.66 -20.81 4.32
N LYS A 68 -14.82 -21.46 4.35
CA LYS A 68 -15.76 -21.60 3.22
C LYS A 68 -17.21 -21.51 3.67
N LEU A 69 -18.08 -21.18 2.72
CA LEU A 69 -19.53 -21.11 2.88
C LEU A 69 -20.10 -22.32 3.65
N GLY A 70 -20.81 -22.05 4.76
CA GLY A 70 -21.41 -23.04 5.65
C GLY A 70 -20.51 -23.58 6.76
N GLU A 71 -19.23 -23.18 6.83
CA GLU A 71 -18.38 -23.49 7.98
C GLU A 71 -18.63 -22.53 9.15
N VAL A 72 -18.67 -23.04 10.37
CA VAL A 72 -18.69 -22.22 11.60
C VAL A 72 -17.28 -22.20 12.21
N ARG A 73 -16.71 -21.01 12.41
CA ARG A 73 -15.37 -20.83 12.99
C ARG A 73 -15.35 -19.63 13.93
N ALA A 74 -14.70 -19.78 15.09
CA ALA A 74 -14.58 -18.70 16.06
C ALA A 74 -13.80 -17.49 15.49
N GLY A 75 -14.30 -16.28 15.71
CA GLY A 75 -13.73 -15.03 15.17
C GLY A 75 -14.24 -14.65 13.77
N MET A 76 -15.11 -15.46 13.16
CA MET A 76 -15.83 -15.11 11.92
C MET A 76 -16.76 -13.90 12.14
N ALA A 77 -17.34 -13.75 13.34
CA ALA A 77 -18.10 -12.59 13.74
C ALA A 77 -17.25 -11.30 13.74
N ASN A 78 -15.98 -11.37 14.16
CA ASN A 78 -15.05 -10.24 14.13
C ASN A 78 -14.65 -9.87 12.69
N LEU A 79 -14.49 -10.87 11.81
CA LEU A 79 -14.31 -10.61 10.38
C LEU A 79 -15.53 -9.90 9.77
N LYS A 80 -16.76 -10.27 10.14
CA LYS A 80 -17.94 -9.56 9.66
C LYS A 80 -18.02 -8.12 10.21
N MET A 81 -17.50 -7.85 11.41
CA MET A 81 -17.34 -6.48 11.90
C MET A 81 -16.34 -5.67 11.04
N TYR A 82 -15.17 -6.22 10.70
CA TYR A 82 -14.21 -5.59 9.77
C TYR A 82 -14.85 -5.34 8.38
N LEU A 83 -15.54 -6.35 7.83
CA LEU A 83 -16.20 -6.22 6.53
C LEU A 83 -17.37 -5.22 6.56
N LEU A 84 -18.04 -5.04 7.71
CA LEU A 84 -19.05 -3.99 7.91
C LEU A 84 -18.40 -2.60 8.00
N GLN A 85 -17.33 -2.45 8.78
CA GLN A 85 -16.58 -1.20 8.97
C GLN A 85 -16.09 -0.63 7.64
N PHE A 86 -15.53 -1.49 6.76
CA PHE A 86 -15.07 -1.07 5.43
C PHE A 86 -16.16 -1.11 4.34
N GLY A 87 -17.43 -1.31 4.72
CA GLY A 87 -18.62 -1.22 3.85
C GLY A 87 -18.92 -2.43 2.94
N TYR A 88 -18.10 -3.49 3.01
CA TYR A 88 -18.28 -4.71 2.22
C TYR A 88 -19.52 -5.53 2.62
N ILE A 89 -19.95 -5.42 3.88
CA ILE A 89 -21.26 -5.85 4.39
C ILE A 89 -22.13 -4.60 4.58
N SER A 90 -23.41 -4.66 4.19
CA SER A 90 -24.32 -3.52 4.37
C SER A 90 -24.70 -3.34 5.84
N SER A 91 -24.93 -2.10 6.27
CA SER A 91 -25.60 -1.82 7.55
C SER A 91 -27.04 -2.37 7.62
N ALA A 92 -27.66 -2.68 6.47
CA ALA A 92 -28.94 -3.41 6.41
C ALA A 92 -28.79 -4.94 6.62
N ASP A 93 -27.58 -5.48 6.45
CA ASP A 93 -27.22 -6.89 6.69
C ASP A 93 -26.58 -7.07 8.09
N ALA A 94 -26.41 -5.99 8.85
CA ALA A 94 -25.80 -5.99 10.19
C ALA A 94 -26.78 -6.50 11.27
N PRO A 95 -26.27 -7.10 12.37
CA PRO A 95 -27.10 -7.51 13.49
C PRO A 95 -27.75 -6.30 14.21
N PRO A 96 -28.87 -6.48 14.93
CA PRO A 96 -29.45 -5.43 15.76
C PRO A 96 -28.47 -4.88 16.80
N ALA A 97 -28.56 -3.59 17.12
CA ALA A 97 -27.67 -2.94 18.08
C ALA A 97 -27.58 -3.72 19.42
N GLY A 98 -26.35 -4.00 19.86
CA GLY A 98 -26.07 -4.83 21.03
C GLY A 98 -26.07 -6.35 20.77
N SER A 99 -26.24 -6.80 19.53
CA SER A 99 -26.10 -8.20 19.11
C SER A 99 -24.85 -8.39 18.23
N SER A 100 -24.17 -9.53 18.38
CA SER A 100 -23.02 -9.90 17.54
C SER A 100 -23.45 -10.54 16.22
N PHE A 101 -22.57 -10.52 15.22
CA PHE A 101 -22.69 -11.36 14.03
C PHE A 101 -22.62 -12.86 14.37
N SER A 102 -23.13 -13.72 13.49
CA SER A 102 -22.95 -15.17 13.60
C SER A 102 -21.53 -15.60 13.25
N GLU A 103 -21.05 -16.68 13.87
CA GLU A 103 -19.75 -17.30 13.60
C GLU A 103 -19.76 -18.22 12.35
N GLU A 104 -20.85 -18.23 11.58
CA GLU A 104 -21.00 -18.97 10.32
C GLU A 104 -20.47 -18.15 9.13
N PHE A 105 -19.67 -18.75 8.26
CA PHE A 105 -19.34 -18.19 6.96
C PHE A 105 -20.56 -18.28 6.05
N ASP A 106 -21.38 -17.23 6.01
CA ASP A 106 -22.60 -17.18 5.20
C ASP A 106 -22.38 -16.59 3.79
N SER A 107 -23.45 -16.51 2.99
CA SER A 107 -23.40 -16.01 1.61
C SER A 107 -23.18 -14.49 1.53
N ILE A 108 -23.51 -13.74 2.58
CA ILE A 108 -23.24 -12.30 2.71
C ILE A 108 -21.73 -12.11 2.88
N THR A 109 -21.13 -12.89 3.78
CA THR A 109 -19.69 -12.98 4.04
C THR A 109 -18.93 -13.38 2.78
N GLN A 110 -19.40 -14.40 2.05
CA GLN A 110 -18.80 -14.81 0.76
C GLN A 110 -18.79 -13.66 -0.25
N LYS A 111 -19.92 -12.95 -0.40
CA LYS A 111 -20.06 -11.81 -1.33
C LYS A 111 -19.19 -10.63 -0.91
N ALA A 112 -19.09 -10.34 0.38
CA ALA A 112 -18.22 -9.32 0.95
C ALA A 112 -16.74 -9.62 0.66
N ILE A 113 -16.30 -10.86 0.86
CA ILE A 113 -14.94 -11.32 0.51
C ILE A 113 -14.67 -11.20 -0.99
N GLN A 114 -15.61 -11.60 -1.86
CA GLN A 114 -15.46 -11.42 -3.31
C GLN A 114 -15.36 -9.95 -3.73
N ASN A 115 -16.07 -9.04 -3.03
CA ASN A 115 -15.97 -7.61 -3.25
C ASN A 115 -14.59 -7.08 -2.79
N TYR A 116 -14.13 -7.49 -1.60
CA TYR A 116 -12.79 -7.15 -1.08
C TYR A 116 -11.68 -7.59 -2.04
N GLN A 117 -11.72 -8.85 -2.49
CA GLN A 117 -10.78 -9.39 -3.46
C GLN A 117 -10.76 -8.58 -4.76
N ARG A 118 -11.93 -8.12 -5.26
CA ARG A 118 -12.00 -7.24 -6.43
C ARG A 118 -11.35 -5.88 -6.17
N SER A 119 -11.66 -5.21 -5.05
CA SER A 119 -11.06 -3.91 -4.70
C SER A 119 -9.54 -3.96 -4.64
N PHE A 120 -8.98 -5.00 -4.01
CA PHE A 120 -7.54 -5.19 -3.81
C PHE A 120 -6.84 -5.94 -4.97
N GLY A 121 -7.50 -6.16 -6.11
CA GLY A 121 -6.91 -6.81 -7.29
C GLY A 121 -6.53 -8.29 -7.09
N LEU A 122 -7.04 -8.95 -6.05
CA LEU A 122 -6.76 -10.33 -5.70
C LEU A 122 -7.58 -11.32 -6.55
N PRO A 123 -7.16 -12.60 -6.62
CA PRO A 123 -8.00 -13.66 -7.20
C PRO A 123 -9.36 -13.72 -6.50
N VAL A 124 -10.45 -13.58 -7.26
CA VAL A 124 -11.82 -13.51 -6.72
C VAL A 124 -12.35 -14.91 -6.43
N THR A 125 -11.82 -15.54 -5.36
CA THR A 125 -12.18 -16.90 -4.94
C THR A 125 -13.44 -16.96 -4.08
N GLY A 126 -13.77 -15.88 -3.36
CA GLY A 126 -14.80 -15.86 -2.33
C GLY A 126 -14.49 -16.69 -1.09
N ASN A 127 -13.24 -17.10 -0.88
CA ASN A 127 -12.77 -17.82 0.30
C ASN A 127 -11.72 -16.99 1.04
N LEU A 128 -11.48 -17.29 2.31
CA LEU A 128 -10.39 -16.68 3.09
C LEU A 128 -9.07 -17.41 2.82
N ASP A 129 -8.63 -17.32 1.57
CA ASP A 129 -7.31 -17.80 1.16
C ASP A 129 -6.18 -16.94 1.74
N LEU A 130 -4.96 -17.47 1.67
CA LEU A 130 -3.77 -16.85 2.26
C LEU A 130 -3.51 -15.42 1.71
N ALA A 131 -3.76 -15.17 0.42
CA ALA A 131 -3.58 -13.84 -0.16
C ALA A 131 -4.59 -12.84 0.41
N THR A 132 -5.85 -13.26 0.52
CA THR A 132 -6.93 -12.46 1.09
C THR A 132 -6.66 -12.12 2.56
N LEU A 133 -6.31 -13.11 3.39
CA LEU A 133 -6.03 -12.87 4.81
C LEU A 133 -4.74 -12.06 5.03
N THR A 134 -3.66 -12.33 4.28
CA THR A 134 -2.43 -11.53 4.39
C THR A 134 -2.65 -10.07 3.99
N GLN A 135 -3.59 -9.76 3.08
CA GLN A 135 -3.97 -8.39 2.76
C GLN A 135 -4.87 -7.76 3.84
N MET A 136 -5.82 -8.51 4.40
CA MET A 136 -6.75 -8.03 5.45
C MET A 136 -6.04 -7.58 6.72
N ILE A 137 -4.95 -8.26 7.09
CA ILE A 137 -4.16 -7.95 8.30
C ILE A 137 -3.09 -6.87 8.11
N ILE A 138 -3.03 -6.19 6.95
CA ILE A 138 -2.14 -5.03 6.76
C ILE A 138 -2.85 -3.78 7.32
N PRO A 139 -2.25 -3.08 8.31
CA PRO A 139 -2.80 -1.86 8.86
C PRO A 139 -3.05 -0.79 7.80
N ARG A 140 -4.09 0.01 8.01
CA ARG A 140 -4.74 0.79 6.94
C ARG A 140 -5.45 2.04 7.43
N CYS A 141 -5.84 2.90 6.49
CA CYS A 141 -6.85 3.93 6.71
C CYS A 141 -8.21 3.32 7.09
N GLY A 142 -8.92 3.99 8.00
CA GLY A 142 -10.24 3.64 8.52
C GLY A 142 -11.43 3.98 7.62
N ARG A 143 -11.21 4.65 6.48
CA ARG A 143 -12.28 4.98 5.51
C ARG A 143 -12.91 3.74 4.89
N GLU A 144 -14.20 3.81 4.59
CA GLU A 144 -14.95 2.75 3.90
C GLU A 144 -14.45 2.57 2.46
N ASP A 145 -14.24 1.33 2.02
CA ASP A 145 -13.89 1.03 0.63
C ASP A 145 -15.14 1.02 -0.29
N VAL A 146 -16.32 0.95 0.33
CA VAL A 146 -17.59 0.67 -0.33
C VAL A 146 -18.70 1.54 0.26
N ILE A 147 -19.25 2.47 -0.54
CA ILE A 147 -20.36 3.34 -0.13
C ILE A 147 -21.59 3.04 -0.99
N ASN A 148 -22.73 2.76 -0.34
CA ASN A 148 -24.00 2.39 -0.99
C ASN A 148 -23.86 1.23 -2.01
N GLY A 149 -22.96 0.28 -1.76
CA GLY A 149 -22.66 -0.85 -2.64
C GLY A 149 -21.74 -0.53 -3.83
N THR A 150 -21.24 0.71 -3.95
CA THR A 150 -20.26 1.11 -4.97
C THR A 150 -18.85 0.83 -4.46
N LEU A 151 -18.08 0.02 -5.18
CA LEU A 151 -16.67 -0.26 -4.86
C LEU A 151 -15.81 0.93 -5.33
N LEU A 152 -15.40 1.80 -4.40
CA LEU A 152 -14.83 3.11 -4.72
C LEU A 152 -13.51 3.00 -5.49
N MET A 153 -12.62 2.11 -5.01
CA MET A 153 -11.36 1.71 -5.66
C MET A 153 -11.49 1.22 -7.12
N LEU A 154 -12.70 0.92 -7.60
CA LEU A 154 -12.96 0.42 -8.95
C LEU A 154 -13.83 1.37 -9.79
N GLN A 155 -14.34 2.45 -9.20
CA GLN A 155 -15.38 3.30 -9.78
C GLN A 155 -14.98 3.92 -11.12
N ASN A 156 -13.72 4.35 -11.26
CA ASN A 156 -13.17 4.95 -12.47
C ASN A 156 -12.27 3.96 -13.28
N GLY A 157 -12.36 2.66 -13.00
CA GLY A 157 -11.52 1.63 -13.65
C GLY A 157 -12.26 0.43 -14.23
N PHE A 158 -13.51 0.17 -13.82
CA PHE A 158 -14.19 -1.11 -14.11
C PHE A 158 -15.55 -0.96 -14.80
N ASP A 159 -15.58 -0.20 -15.89
CA ASP A 159 -16.78 -0.02 -16.71
C ASP A 159 -17.09 -1.28 -17.56
N SER A 160 -17.71 -2.26 -16.89
CA SER A 160 -18.66 -3.24 -17.45
C SER A 160 -18.23 -4.22 -18.56
N VAL A 161 -17.01 -4.18 -19.10
CA VAL A 161 -16.59 -5.03 -20.24
C VAL A 161 -15.52 -6.07 -19.89
N PRO A 162 -15.84 -7.38 -19.87
CA PRO A 162 -14.85 -8.44 -19.73
C PRO A 162 -13.90 -8.51 -20.94
N GLY A 163 -12.65 -8.10 -20.77
CA GLY A 163 -11.57 -8.29 -21.74
C GLY A 163 -10.73 -7.05 -22.07
N THR A 164 -11.22 -5.85 -21.74
CA THR A 164 -10.50 -4.59 -21.99
C THR A 164 -9.59 -4.21 -20.82
N GLN A 165 -8.37 -4.77 -20.81
CA GLN A 165 -7.26 -4.29 -19.99
C GLN A 165 -6.85 -2.88 -20.44
N HIS A 166 -7.43 -1.85 -19.84
CA HIS A 166 -7.15 -0.44 -20.12
C HIS A 166 -5.82 0.01 -19.50
N LEU A 167 -4.71 -0.45 -20.08
CA LEU A 167 -3.35 -0.06 -19.73
C LEU A 167 -3.17 1.46 -19.87
N GLY A 168 -3.21 2.19 -18.76
CA GLY A 168 -3.02 3.64 -18.70
C GLY A 168 -4.25 4.49 -18.38
N VAL A 169 -5.37 3.90 -17.93
CA VAL A 169 -6.47 4.67 -17.33
C VAL A 169 -6.15 4.97 -15.85
N GLN A 170 -6.46 6.19 -15.42
CA GLN A 170 -6.37 6.65 -14.03
C GLN A 170 -7.57 6.10 -13.25
N HIS A 171 -7.37 5.68 -12.01
CA HIS A 171 -8.35 4.95 -11.19
C HIS A 171 -8.71 5.66 -9.88
N TRP A 172 -8.14 6.84 -9.61
CA TRP A 172 -8.55 7.71 -8.50
C TRP A 172 -10.06 7.82 -8.41
N SER A 173 -10.58 7.84 -7.18
CA SER A 173 -12.00 8.08 -6.90
C SER A 173 -12.15 9.31 -6.00
N SER A 174 -13.37 9.83 -5.88
CA SER A 174 -13.67 11.04 -5.10
C SER A 174 -15.08 10.99 -4.54
N PHE A 175 -15.31 11.58 -3.37
CA PHE A 175 -16.56 11.39 -2.63
C PHE A 175 -17.82 11.67 -3.48
N PRO A 176 -18.88 10.86 -3.31
CA PRO A 176 -20.16 11.05 -4.00
C PRO A 176 -20.67 12.50 -3.98
N GLY A 177 -21.06 12.99 -5.15
CA GLY A 177 -21.46 14.40 -5.36
C GLY A 177 -20.30 15.37 -5.64
N GLY A 178 -19.04 14.90 -5.72
CA GLY A 178 -17.88 15.75 -6.00
C GLY A 178 -17.55 16.70 -4.86
N ARG A 179 -17.63 16.22 -3.61
CA ARG A 179 -17.37 17.02 -2.41
C ARG A 179 -15.92 17.52 -2.41
N ARG A 180 -15.76 18.85 -2.48
CA ARG A 180 -14.47 19.55 -2.51
C ARG A 180 -14.56 20.90 -1.81
N TRP A 181 -13.42 21.48 -1.43
CA TRP A 181 -13.38 22.84 -0.88
C TRP A 181 -13.64 23.89 -1.97
N THR A 182 -14.47 24.89 -1.66
CA THR A 182 -14.64 26.09 -2.50
C THR A 182 -13.68 27.22 -2.14
N LYS A 183 -13.10 27.15 -0.94
CA LYS A 183 -12.13 28.10 -0.38
C LYS A 183 -10.73 27.77 -0.92
N LYS A 184 -10.05 28.74 -1.55
CA LYS A 184 -8.68 28.56 -2.09
C LYS A 184 -7.56 28.62 -1.03
N ASN A 185 -7.84 29.18 0.14
CA ASN A 185 -6.88 29.31 1.25
C ASN A 185 -7.48 28.63 2.49
N LEU A 186 -7.01 27.42 2.79
CA LEU A 186 -7.49 26.61 3.91
C LEU A 186 -6.61 26.81 5.14
N THR A 187 -7.21 26.81 6.32
CA THR A 187 -6.51 26.82 7.62
C THR A 187 -6.59 25.45 8.27
N TYR A 188 -5.46 24.99 8.82
CA TYR A 188 -5.39 23.77 9.61
C TYR A 188 -4.84 24.04 11.01
N ALA A 189 -5.22 23.21 11.97
CA ALA A 189 -4.71 23.28 13.35
C ALA A 189 -4.61 21.86 13.92
N ILE A 190 -3.61 21.66 14.78
CA ILE A 190 -3.32 20.38 15.43
C ILE A 190 -3.59 20.53 16.93
N ASN A 191 -4.31 19.57 17.52
CA ASN A 191 -4.61 19.54 18.94
C ASN A 191 -3.37 19.11 19.75
N LEU A 192 -2.49 20.06 20.07
CA LEU A 192 -1.15 19.78 20.59
C LEU A 192 -1.12 19.04 21.95
N SER A 193 -2.24 19.00 22.69
CA SER A 193 -2.36 18.22 23.94
C SER A 193 -2.68 16.74 23.72
N THR A 194 -2.89 16.30 22.47
CA THR A 194 -3.23 14.91 22.13
C THR A 194 -2.07 14.10 21.54
N ILE A 195 -1.04 14.78 21.02
CA ILE A 195 0.12 14.17 20.35
C ILE A 195 0.78 13.12 21.26
N SER A 196 0.93 11.89 20.76
CA SER A 196 1.43 10.76 21.55
C SER A 196 2.93 10.87 21.84
N SER A 197 3.41 10.12 22.85
CA SER A 197 4.78 10.21 23.36
C SER A 197 5.86 9.65 22.42
N GLY A 198 5.49 9.05 21.28
CA GLY A 198 6.44 8.50 20.29
C GLY A 198 7.12 9.55 19.42
N VAL A 199 6.49 10.72 19.22
CA VAL A 199 6.98 11.81 18.36
C VAL A 199 6.90 13.15 19.09
N SER A 200 7.84 14.07 18.84
CA SER A 200 7.77 15.38 19.49
C SER A 200 6.68 16.26 18.87
N VAL A 201 6.17 17.22 19.65
CA VAL A 201 5.20 18.22 19.17
C VAL A 201 5.74 19.01 17.97
N VAL A 202 7.04 19.31 17.95
CA VAL A 202 7.70 20.07 16.87
C VAL A 202 7.86 19.20 15.62
N ASP A 203 8.25 17.93 15.79
CA ASP A 203 8.43 17.04 14.65
C ASP A 203 7.08 16.63 14.03
N THR A 204 6.05 16.45 14.86
CA THR A 204 4.66 16.28 14.43
C THR A 204 4.19 17.50 13.62
N GLN A 205 4.38 18.70 14.15
CA GLN A 205 4.08 19.95 13.45
C GLN A 205 4.78 20.06 12.09
N ASN A 206 6.10 19.83 12.03
CA ASN A 206 6.87 19.86 10.80
C ASN A 206 6.45 18.76 9.81
N THR A 207 6.05 17.59 10.30
CA THR A 207 5.58 16.46 9.48
C THR A 207 4.25 16.77 8.82
N ILE A 208 3.28 17.30 9.57
CA ILE A 208 1.99 17.72 9.03
C ILE A 208 2.16 18.88 8.03
N ASP A 209 3.04 19.84 8.31
CA ASP A 209 3.36 20.92 7.36
C ASP A 209 3.92 20.35 6.03
N LYS A 210 4.82 19.36 6.11
CA LYS A 210 5.39 18.67 4.94
C LYS A 210 4.35 17.85 4.18
N ALA A 211 3.37 17.28 4.87
CA ALA A 211 2.25 16.57 4.26
C ALA A 211 1.33 17.53 3.46
N PHE A 212 0.96 18.68 4.02
CA PHE A 212 0.23 19.73 3.28
C PHE A 212 1.05 20.29 2.11
N ALA A 213 2.35 20.53 2.31
CA ALA A 213 3.24 21.02 1.26
C ALA A 213 3.34 20.05 0.07
N THR A 214 3.26 18.74 0.32
CA THR A 214 3.27 17.69 -0.71
C THR A 214 2.07 17.81 -1.64
N TRP A 215 0.87 18.02 -1.09
CA TRP A 215 -0.34 18.27 -1.89
C TRP A 215 -0.35 19.66 -2.53
N GLN A 216 0.03 20.71 -1.79
CA GLN A 216 0.11 22.08 -2.30
C GLN A 216 1.03 22.23 -3.51
N ALA A 217 2.07 21.41 -3.64
CA ALA A 217 2.92 21.41 -4.83
C ALA A 217 2.16 21.06 -6.13
N ALA A 218 1.07 20.30 -6.04
CA ALA A 218 0.31 19.81 -7.20
C ALA A 218 -0.90 20.69 -7.58
N ILE A 219 -1.43 21.53 -6.68
CA ILE A 219 -2.72 22.24 -6.85
C ILE A 219 -2.68 23.69 -6.36
N THR A 220 -3.61 24.51 -6.88
CA THR A 220 -3.78 25.94 -6.54
C THR A 220 -4.42 26.23 -5.16
N LEU A 221 -4.44 25.27 -4.23
CA LEU A 221 -4.87 25.50 -2.84
C LEU A 221 -3.66 25.86 -1.96
N ASN A 222 -3.82 26.86 -1.09
CA ASN A 222 -2.83 27.17 -0.06
C ASN A 222 -3.30 26.67 1.31
N PHE A 223 -2.40 26.12 2.11
CA PHE A 223 -2.68 25.69 3.49
C PHE A 223 -1.88 26.53 4.49
N THR A 224 -2.55 27.05 5.52
CA THR A 224 -1.92 27.86 6.57
C THR A 224 -2.20 27.26 7.95
N ARG A 225 -1.14 26.90 8.69
CA ARG A 225 -1.30 26.45 10.08
C ARG A 225 -1.73 27.63 10.97
N ILE A 226 -2.75 27.42 11.79
CA ILE A 226 -3.22 28.36 12.82
C ILE A 226 -3.23 27.68 14.20
N MET A 227 -3.27 28.49 15.27
CA MET A 227 -3.21 27.98 16.64
C MET A 227 -4.59 27.61 17.23
N ASN A 228 -5.68 28.20 16.76
CA ASN A 228 -7.03 27.91 17.27
C ASN A 228 -7.76 26.89 16.39
N ILE A 229 -7.90 25.67 16.91
CA ILE A 229 -8.54 24.53 16.25
C ILE A 229 -10.05 24.67 16.07
N GLU A 230 -10.74 25.41 16.94
CA GLU A 230 -12.17 25.70 16.77
C GLU A 230 -12.42 26.46 15.46
N THR A 231 -11.51 27.39 15.13
CA THR A 231 -11.59 28.29 13.96
C THR A 231 -10.89 27.79 12.69
N ALA A 232 -10.30 26.59 12.71
CA ALA A 232 -9.65 26.02 11.52
C ALA A 232 -10.69 25.44 10.54
N ASP A 233 -10.40 25.45 9.23
CA ASP A 233 -11.19 24.66 8.28
C ASP A 233 -10.93 23.16 8.50
N ILE A 234 -9.68 22.82 8.82
CA ILE A 234 -9.17 21.45 8.98
C ILE A 234 -8.66 21.27 10.43
N ARG A 235 -9.09 20.20 11.10
CA ARG A 235 -8.83 19.94 12.53
C ARG A 235 -8.17 18.60 12.70
N ILE A 236 -6.99 18.58 13.32
CA ILE A 236 -6.13 17.41 13.42
C ILE A 236 -5.96 17.03 14.89
N SER A 237 -6.19 15.77 15.25
CA SER A 237 -5.99 15.24 16.61
C SER A 237 -5.43 13.81 16.58
N PHE A 238 -4.95 13.36 17.74
CA PHE A 238 -4.46 12.00 17.99
C PHE A 238 -5.32 11.41 19.09
N ASP A 239 -6.26 10.53 18.75
CA ASP A 239 -7.29 10.07 19.67
C ASP A 239 -7.21 8.54 19.85
N ALA A 240 -7.76 7.99 20.92
CA ALA A 240 -7.77 6.54 21.19
C ALA A 240 -9.21 6.00 21.22
N LEU A 241 -9.39 4.79 20.73
CA LEU A 241 -10.64 4.01 20.84
C LEU A 241 -11.88 4.85 20.43
N ASP A 242 -12.98 4.80 21.20
CA ASP A 242 -14.14 5.67 20.98
C ASP A 242 -13.85 7.12 21.41
N HIS A 243 -13.71 7.99 20.40
CA HIS A 243 -13.51 9.43 20.53
C HIS A 243 -14.74 10.24 20.06
N GLY A 244 -15.92 9.62 20.02
CA GLY A 244 -17.21 10.30 19.95
C GLY A 244 -17.68 10.74 18.55
N ASP A 245 -17.00 10.33 17.48
CA ASP A 245 -17.44 10.61 16.09
C ASP A 245 -18.17 9.45 15.39
N GLY A 246 -18.22 8.28 16.04
CA GLY A 246 -18.83 7.04 15.53
C GLY A 246 -17.86 6.04 14.88
N ASN A 247 -16.59 6.40 14.72
CA ASN A 247 -15.55 5.59 14.05
C ASN A 247 -14.43 5.31 15.06
N ALA A 248 -14.74 4.50 16.08
CA ALA A 248 -13.77 4.16 17.12
C ALA A 248 -12.54 3.46 16.54
N PHE A 249 -11.35 3.84 17.01
CA PHE A 249 -10.11 3.13 16.72
C PHE A 249 -10.06 1.78 17.46
N ASP A 250 -9.18 0.89 17.01
CA ASP A 250 -9.01 -0.48 17.52
C ASP A 250 -7.70 -0.70 18.30
N GLY A 251 -6.86 0.34 18.42
CA GLY A 251 -5.59 0.30 19.15
C GLY A 251 -4.44 -0.21 18.28
N PRO A 252 -3.32 -0.66 18.88
CA PRO A 252 -2.10 -0.98 18.15
C PRO A 252 -2.29 -2.05 17.06
N LEU A 253 -1.92 -1.71 15.82
CA LEU A 253 -2.13 -2.44 14.57
C LEU A 253 -3.59 -2.58 14.15
N GLY A 254 -4.06 -1.67 13.30
CA GLY A 254 -5.36 -1.82 12.65
C GLY A 254 -5.73 -0.62 11.78
N VAL A 255 -6.60 0.24 12.32
CA VAL A 255 -6.91 1.55 11.76
C VAL A 255 -5.89 2.57 12.24
N LEU A 256 -5.02 3.01 11.32
CA LEU A 256 -3.96 3.98 11.64
C LEU A 256 -4.52 5.40 11.84
N ALA A 257 -5.53 5.76 11.07
CA ALA A 257 -6.12 7.10 11.01
C ALA A 257 -7.42 7.10 10.20
N HIS A 258 -8.18 8.20 10.26
CA HIS A 258 -9.22 8.54 9.29
C HIS A 258 -9.45 10.05 9.17
N ALA A 259 -9.86 10.48 7.99
CA ALA A 259 -10.26 11.85 7.67
C ALA A 259 -11.72 11.97 7.23
N PHE A 260 -12.32 13.14 7.43
CA PHE A 260 -13.67 13.46 6.98
C PHE A 260 -13.64 14.32 5.71
N ALA A 261 -14.44 13.89 4.72
CA ALA A 261 -14.59 14.54 3.43
C ALA A 261 -14.86 16.06 3.53
N PRO A 262 -14.50 16.84 2.49
CA PRO A 262 -14.90 18.25 2.38
C PRO A 262 -16.40 18.45 2.63
N THR A 263 -16.85 19.41 3.44
CA THR A 263 -16.09 20.46 4.16
C THR A 263 -16.11 20.25 5.69
N ASP A 264 -16.07 18.99 6.16
CA ASP A 264 -16.01 18.68 7.60
C ASP A 264 -14.59 18.99 8.15
N GLY A 265 -13.57 18.42 7.49
CA GLY A 265 -12.17 18.76 7.72
C GLY A 265 -11.54 18.14 8.97
N ARG A 266 -12.22 17.27 9.72
CA ARG A 266 -11.58 16.51 10.81
C ARG A 266 -10.65 15.41 10.27
N LEU A 267 -9.50 15.24 10.91
CA LEU A 267 -8.49 14.21 10.66
C LEU A 267 -8.03 13.68 12.02
N HIS A 268 -8.27 12.42 12.31
CA HIS A 268 -7.84 11.78 13.55
C HIS A 268 -6.79 10.70 13.22
N PHE A 269 -5.70 10.66 13.98
CA PHE A 269 -4.74 9.55 14.01
C PHE A 269 -5.02 8.69 15.25
N ASP A 270 -4.82 7.38 15.22
CA ASP A 270 -4.82 6.58 16.45
C ASP A 270 -3.57 6.95 17.29
N MET A 271 -3.77 7.41 18.52
CA MET A 271 -2.68 7.76 19.44
C MET A 271 -1.97 6.54 20.07
N GLU A 272 -2.57 5.35 20.02
CA GLU A 272 -1.98 4.11 20.53
C GLU A 272 -0.96 3.50 19.55
N GLU A 273 -0.92 3.95 18.29
CA GLU A 273 0.03 3.48 17.28
C GLU A 273 1.47 4.03 17.44
N TYR A 274 2.45 3.23 17.02
CA TYR A 274 3.88 3.51 17.19
C TYR A 274 4.46 4.49 16.15
N TRP A 275 3.96 5.72 16.12
CA TRP A 275 4.40 6.76 15.17
C TRP A 275 5.91 7.02 15.16
N THR A 276 6.47 7.19 13.96
CA THR A 276 7.82 7.69 13.72
C THR A 276 7.87 8.72 12.59
N ILE A 277 8.94 9.52 12.57
CA ILE A 277 9.28 10.49 11.50
C ILE A 277 10.42 9.99 10.58
N ASP A 278 11.13 8.92 10.97
CA ASP A 278 12.01 8.14 10.09
C ASP A 278 11.94 6.66 10.49
N VAL A 279 11.49 5.81 9.57
CA VAL A 279 11.43 4.35 9.71
C VAL A 279 12.81 3.71 9.93
N LYS A 280 13.91 4.38 9.55
CA LYS A 280 15.29 3.90 9.76
C LYS A 280 15.78 4.06 11.21
N THR A 281 15.15 4.94 11.98
CA THR A 281 15.46 5.17 13.42
C THR A 281 14.34 4.70 14.34
N ALA A 282 13.32 4.04 13.80
CA ALA A 282 12.23 3.46 14.58
C ALA A 282 12.75 2.37 15.53
N THR A 283 12.18 2.34 16.75
CA THR A 283 12.56 1.40 17.80
C THR A 283 11.58 0.24 17.96
N SER A 284 10.38 0.35 17.39
CA SER A 284 9.36 -0.71 17.33
C SER A 284 9.31 -1.30 15.91
N SER A 285 9.16 -2.62 15.80
CA SER A 285 8.88 -3.30 14.53
C SER A 285 7.47 -3.01 14.01
N GLY A 286 6.57 -2.51 14.87
CA GLY A 286 5.23 -2.05 14.52
C GLY A 286 5.12 -0.55 14.24
N SER A 287 6.23 0.16 13.96
CA SER A 287 6.19 1.61 13.76
C SER A 287 5.70 2.05 12.37
N PHE A 288 4.92 3.13 12.33
CA PHE A 288 4.38 3.73 11.09
C PHE A 288 4.95 5.11 10.82
N ASP A 289 5.22 5.37 9.54
CA ASP A 289 5.72 6.66 9.06
C ASP A 289 4.58 7.70 9.08
N LEU A 290 4.63 8.63 10.04
CA LEU A 290 3.59 9.64 10.23
C LEU A 290 3.40 10.52 8.99
N LEU A 291 4.47 10.79 8.23
CA LEU A 291 4.37 11.56 6.98
C LEU A 291 3.55 10.83 5.91
N SER A 292 3.75 9.53 5.75
CA SER A 292 3.01 8.70 4.78
C SER A 292 1.52 8.69 5.08
N VAL A 293 1.13 8.43 6.34
CA VAL A 293 -0.29 8.44 6.73
C VAL A 293 -0.87 9.86 6.66
N ALA A 294 -0.14 10.88 7.09
CA ALA A 294 -0.60 12.27 6.98
C ALA A 294 -0.84 12.70 5.52
N ILE A 295 -0.02 12.28 4.55
CA ILE A 295 -0.28 12.55 3.14
C ILE A 295 -1.54 11.81 2.67
N HIS A 296 -1.72 10.53 3.04
CA HIS A 296 -2.93 9.75 2.72
C HIS A 296 -4.20 10.44 3.22
N GLU A 297 -4.29 10.72 4.53
CA GLU A 297 -5.48 11.32 5.13
C GLU A 297 -5.76 12.74 4.60
N ILE A 298 -4.73 13.54 4.30
CA ILE A 298 -4.95 14.85 3.67
C ILE A 298 -5.52 14.71 2.25
N GLY A 299 -5.30 13.60 1.55
CA GLY A 299 -5.98 13.30 0.29
C GLY A 299 -7.51 13.15 0.47
N HIS A 300 -7.95 12.47 1.53
CA HIS A 300 -9.36 12.43 1.93
C HIS A 300 -9.89 13.80 2.38
N ILE A 301 -9.11 14.58 3.14
CA ILE A 301 -9.45 15.99 3.45
C ILE A 301 -9.60 16.82 2.17
N LEU A 302 -8.91 16.48 1.08
CA LEU A 302 -9.03 17.14 -0.22
C LEU A 302 -10.17 16.60 -1.08
N GLY A 303 -10.77 15.47 -0.74
CA GLY A 303 -11.94 14.93 -1.42
C GLY A 303 -11.68 13.67 -2.24
N LEU A 304 -10.48 13.11 -2.18
CA LEU A 304 -10.15 11.81 -2.76
C LEU A 304 -10.74 10.66 -1.94
N GLU A 305 -10.93 9.54 -2.61
CA GLU A 305 -11.29 8.23 -2.06
C GLU A 305 -10.17 7.23 -2.40
N HIS A 306 -10.21 6.01 -1.87
CA HIS A 306 -9.12 5.04 -2.04
C HIS A 306 -8.80 4.68 -3.50
N SER A 307 -7.51 4.51 -3.80
CA SER A 307 -6.99 4.02 -5.09
C SER A 307 -6.65 2.52 -5.04
N ASN A 308 -6.84 1.81 -6.14
CA ASN A 308 -6.46 0.40 -6.27
C ASN A 308 -4.97 0.18 -6.63
N PHE A 309 -4.22 1.24 -6.98
CA PHE A 309 -2.80 1.14 -7.30
C PHE A 309 -1.97 1.05 -6.03
N GLN A 310 -1.34 -0.10 -5.76
CA GLN A 310 -0.55 -0.34 -4.54
C GLN A 310 0.56 0.70 -4.27
N ASP A 311 1.10 1.35 -5.32
CA ASP A 311 2.11 2.40 -5.22
C ASP A 311 1.54 3.83 -5.00
N ALA A 312 0.23 4.05 -5.19
CA ALA A 312 -0.42 5.35 -5.02
C ALA A 312 -0.65 5.69 -3.55
N ILE A 313 -0.47 6.96 -3.13
CA ILE A 313 -0.60 7.30 -1.71
C ILE A 313 -2.00 7.03 -1.18
N MET A 314 -3.04 7.20 -2.00
CA MET A 314 -4.43 6.86 -1.65
C MET A 314 -4.75 5.35 -1.61
N TYR A 315 -3.77 4.46 -1.77
CA TYR A 315 -3.96 3.03 -1.47
C TYR A 315 -4.11 2.82 0.05
N PRO A 316 -5.15 2.11 0.52
CA PRO A 316 -5.56 2.14 1.93
C PRO A 316 -4.55 1.54 2.92
N SER A 317 -3.79 0.52 2.51
CA SER A 317 -2.94 -0.27 3.42
C SER A 317 -1.47 0.12 3.35
N ILE A 318 -0.80 0.21 4.51
CA ILE A 318 0.64 0.43 4.61
C ILE A 318 1.24 -0.49 5.70
N SER A 319 2.31 -1.21 5.34
CA SER A 319 3.00 -2.08 6.29
C SER A 319 3.87 -1.26 7.27
N PRO A 320 4.11 -1.75 8.50
CA PRO A 320 5.09 -1.17 9.40
C PRO A 320 6.46 -0.97 8.74
N LEU A 321 7.17 0.08 9.15
CA LEU A 321 8.49 0.48 8.66
C LEU A 321 8.57 0.82 7.15
N VAL A 322 7.44 0.96 6.46
CA VAL A 322 7.39 1.50 5.08
C VAL A 322 7.21 3.02 5.12
N ALA A 323 8.05 3.73 4.37
CA ALA A 323 7.89 5.17 4.10
C ALA A 323 7.48 5.36 2.63
N LYS A 324 6.30 5.93 2.42
CA LYS A 324 5.63 6.14 1.13
C LYS A 324 5.25 7.63 0.99
N GLN A 325 6.27 8.46 0.85
CA GLN A 325 6.18 9.92 1.02
C GLN A 325 6.10 10.69 -0.32
N SER A 326 5.40 10.15 -1.32
CA SER A 326 5.32 10.75 -2.67
C SER A 326 4.01 10.40 -3.37
N LEU A 327 3.47 11.38 -4.12
CA LEU A 327 2.26 11.20 -4.91
C LEU A 327 2.57 10.39 -6.18
N HIS A 328 1.76 9.37 -6.46
CA HIS A 328 1.73 8.67 -7.74
C HIS A 328 0.94 9.50 -8.77
N ALA A 329 1.09 9.16 -10.05
CA ALA A 329 0.38 9.84 -11.14
C ALA A 329 -1.16 9.79 -11.01
N ASP A 330 -1.68 8.79 -10.30
CA ASP A 330 -3.11 8.65 -10.00
C ASP A 330 -3.60 9.66 -8.95
N ASP A 331 -2.87 9.80 -7.83
CA ASP A 331 -3.18 10.74 -6.75
C ASP A 331 -3.16 12.19 -7.28
N VAL A 332 -2.14 12.50 -8.09
CA VAL A 332 -1.97 13.79 -8.78
C VAL A 332 -3.15 14.07 -9.70
N ALA A 333 -3.57 13.08 -10.49
CA ALA A 333 -4.68 13.24 -11.43
C ALA A 333 -6.01 13.49 -10.71
N GLY A 334 -6.30 12.76 -9.64
CA GLY A 334 -7.52 12.96 -8.86
C GLY A 334 -7.58 14.32 -8.19
N VAL A 335 -6.49 14.74 -7.55
CA VAL A 335 -6.48 16.04 -6.87
C VAL A 335 -6.54 17.20 -7.88
N GLN A 336 -5.97 17.03 -9.08
CA GLN A 336 -6.05 18.00 -10.18
C GLN A 336 -7.39 17.97 -10.96
N ALA A 337 -8.20 16.92 -10.81
CA ALA A 337 -9.58 16.90 -11.28
C ALA A 337 -10.53 17.66 -10.33
N LEU A 338 -10.23 17.65 -9.02
CA LEU A 338 -11.00 18.40 -8.01
C LEU A 338 -10.59 19.88 -7.93
N TYR A 339 -9.33 20.23 -8.17
CA TYR A 339 -8.80 21.59 -8.06
C TYR A 339 -7.87 21.93 -9.22
N GLU A 340 -7.84 23.18 -9.70
CA GLU A 340 -6.88 23.55 -10.76
C GLU A 340 -5.44 23.26 -10.32
N ALA A 341 -4.67 22.58 -11.17
CA ALA A 341 -3.25 22.29 -10.98
C ALA A 341 -2.41 23.57 -10.83
N ASP A 342 -1.36 23.58 -10.00
CA ASP A 342 -0.41 24.70 -10.01
C ASP A 342 0.39 24.69 -11.32
N PRO A 343 0.44 25.79 -12.09
CA PRO A 343 1.22 25.89 -13.34
C PRO A 343 2.73 25.64 -13.20
N LYS A 344 3.26 25.56 -11.97
CA LYS A 344 4.65 25.23 -11.64
C LYS A 344 4.87 23.73 -11.39
N TYR A 345 3.82 22.90 -11.34
CA TYR A 345 3.97 21.48 -11.06
C TYR A 345 4.64 20.75 -12.24
N THR A 346 5.78 20.11 -11.99
CA THR A 346 6.63 19.46 -13.01
C THR A 346 6.64 17.93 -12.95
N GLY A 347 5.76 17.32 -12.15
CA GLY A 347 5.69 15.86 -12.01
C GLY A 347 6.82 15.22 -11.19
N SER A 348 7.65 16.02 -10.51
CA SER A 348 8.76 15.53 -9.67
C SER A 348 8.37 15.44 -8.19
N PRO A 349 8.87 14.44 -7.42
CA PRO A 349 8.74 14.40 -5.97
C PRO A 349 9.35 15.64 -5.29
N VAL A 350 8.76 16.09 -4.18
CA VAL A 350 9.21 17.29 -3.45
C VAL A 350 10.36 16.94 -2.50
N THR A 351 11.55 16.71 -3.06
CA THR A 351 12.79 16.59 -2.26
C THR A 351 13.33 17.95 -1.87
N GLU A 352 12.81 18.45 -0.74
CA GLU A 352 13.34 19.45 0.21
C GLU A 352 14.01 20.75 -0.30
N GLY A 353 13.56 21.89 0.25
CA GLY A 353 13.98 23.23 -0.16
C GLY A 353 14.07 24.28 0.96
N LEU A 354 14.39 23.89 2.20
CA LEU A 354 14.82 24.86 3.21
C LEU A 354 16.30 25.22 2.96
N GLY A 355 16.53 26.47 2.56
CA GLY A 355 17.71 26.83 1.77
C GLY A 355 19.01 27.08 2.55
N SER A 356 20.12 26.90 1.82
CA SER A 356 21.43 27.46 2.15
C SER A 356 22.00 28.15 0.89
N GLN A 357 22.60 29.33 1.04
CA GLN A 357 23.16 30.09 -0.09
C GLN A 357 24.61 29.67 -0.38
N SER A 358 24.92 29.26 -1.61
CA SER A 358 26.25 29.48 -2.21
C SER A 358 26.25 29.19 -3.73
N GLY A 359 27.25 29.75 -4.44
CA GLY A 359 27.78 29.18 -5.68
C GLY A 359 26.93 29.27 -6.96
N ALA A 360 27.23 30.25 -7.83
CA ALA A 360 26.67 30.30 -9.18
C ALA A 360 27.41 29.34 -10.14
N VAL A 361 26.65 28.67 -11.02
CA VAL A 361 27.13 28.09 -12.29
C VAL A 361 26.14 28.49 -13.40
N ALA A 362 26.64 28.65 -14.63
CA ALA A 362 25.97 29.44 -15.67
C ALA A 362 24.76 28.77 -16.36
N SER A 363 23.82 29.63 -16.78
CA SER A 363 22.71 29.28 -17.68
C SER A 363 23.19 28.88 -19.08
N TRP A 364 22.55 27.88 -19.67
CA TRP A 364 22.65 27.52 -21.09
C TRP A 364 21.24 27.24 -21.64
N ASP A 365 20.53 28.30 -22.06
CA ASP A 365 19.24 28.16 -22.74
C ASP A 365 19.38 28.34 -24.26
N ARG A 366 18.87 27.34 -25.01
CA ARG A 366 18.18 27.48 -26.31
C ARG A 366 18.88 28.19 -27.49
N MET A 367 19.33 27.39 -28.48
CA MET A 367 19.20 27.61 -29.95
C MET A 367 19.85 26.43 -30.71
N ARG A 368 19.47 26.04 -31.94
CA ARG A 368 18.21 26.15 -32.71
C ARG A 368 18.24 25.15 -33.89
N THR A 369 17.07 24.69 -34.33
CA THR A 369 16.68 24.25 -35.71
C THR A 369 17.74 23.88 -36.78
N SER A 370 17.55 22.68 -37.37
CA SER A 370 17.67 22.32 -38.81
C SER A 370 19.00 22.54 -39.59
N GLU A 371 19.47 21.44 -40.18
CA GLU A 371 20.39 21.33 -41.35
C GLU A 371 21.81 21.94 -41.21
N GLY A 372 22.84 21.09 -41.35
CA GLY A 372 24.25 21.52 -41.28
C GLY A 372 25.25 20.39 -41.05
N MET A 373 25.52 19.58 -42.07
CA MET A 373 26.43 18.43 -42.01
C MET A 373 27.91 18.83 -41.85
N VAL A 374 28.58 18.38 -40.78
CA VAL A 374 30.05 18.31 -40.69
C VAL A 374 30.47 16.98 -40.04
N LEU A 375 31.41 16.27 -40.67
CA LEU A 375 31.97 15.00 -40.20
C LEU A 375 33.31 15.20 -39.49
N VAL A 376 33.51 14.54 -38.34
CA VAL A 376 34.83 14.04 -37.93
C VAL A 376 34.66 12.63 -37.35
N VAL A 377 35.36 11.66 -37.93
CA VAL A 377 35.46 10.28 -37.44
C VAL A 377 36.93 9.87 -37.49
N CYS A 378 37.46 9.29 -36.41
CA CYS A 378 38.70 8.53 -36.44
C CYS A 378 38.67 7.34 -35.47
N MET A 379 38.66 6.16 -36.07
CA MET A 379 39.01 4.85 -35.50
C MET A 379 40.57 4.74 -35.39
N PHE A 380 41.23 3.75 -34.76
CA PHE A 380 40.84 2.50 -34.09
C PHE A 380 41.95 2.00 -33.12
N MET A 381 41.77 0.82 -32.50
CA MET A 381 42.81 0.11 -31.72
C MET A 381 43.91 -0.54 -32.59
N SER A 382 45.04 -0.96 -31.98
CA SER A 382 45.46 -2.38 -31.92
C SER A 382 46.71 -2.64 -31.04
N LEU A 383 46.92 -3.90 -30.65
CA LEU A 383 48.05 -4.39 -29.83
C LEU A 383 49.25 -4.86 -30.68
N LEU A 384 50.43 -5.04 -30.07
CA LEU A 384 51.09 -6.37 -30.04
C LEU A 384 52.35 -6.49 -29.13
N VAL A 385 52.54 -7.72 -28.66
CA VAL A 385 53.53 -8.28 -27.72
C VAL A 385 54.98 -8.27 -28.23
N GLY A 386 55.99 -8.15 -27.35
CA GLY A 386 57.40 -8.42 -27.70
C GLY A 386 58.44 -8.44 -26.56
N ARG A 387 58.93 -9.64 -26.19
CA ARG A 387 60.15 -9.94 -25.38
C ARG A 387 61.45 -9.39 -26.04
N SER A 388 62.62 -9.23 -25.40
CA SER A 388 63.10 -9.26 -23.99
C SER A 388 64.63 -9.10 -23.97
N LEU A 389 65.26 -8.58 -22.89
CA LEU A 389 66.45 -9.17 -22.22
C LEU A 389 66.98 -8.34 -21.02
N LEU A 390 67.84 -9.00 -20.22
CA LEU A 390 68.59 -8.55 -19.03
C LEU A 390 69.81 -7.63 -19.41
N PRO A 391 70.56 -6.97 -18.48
CA PRO A 391 70.87 -7.44 -17.11
C PRO A 391 71.01 -6.42 -15.94
N VAL A 392 71.03 -6.97 -14.71
CA VAL A 392 71.93 -6.65 -13.55
C VAL A 392 72.21 -5.14 -13.30
N ILE A 393 71.85 -4.56 -12.16
CA ILE A 393 72.52 -4.79 -10.87
C ILE A 393 71.51 -5.09 -9.74
N TRP A 394 71.75 -6.04 -8.82
CA TRP A 394 72.83 -7.04 -8.78
C TRP A 394 72.28 -8.43 -9.16
#